data_AF-A0A524CK29-F1
#
_entry.id   AF-A0A524CK29-F1
#
_cell.length_a   1.000
_cell.length_b   1.000
_cell.length_c   1.000
_cell.angle_alpha   90.00
_cell.angle_beta   90.00
_cell.angle_gamma   90.00
#
_symmetry.space_group_name_H-M   'P 1'
#
loop_
_entity.id
_entity.type
_entity.pdbx_description
1 polymer ?
#
loop_
_entity_poly.entity_id
_entity_poly.type
_entity_poly.pdbx_seq_one_letter_code
_entity_poly.pdbx_strand_id
1 'polypeptide(L)'
;MSEEFITKRYICNVCHKTHEISLNRKLVENRKKYPFPYVFLHDFIENGENKEVLTILYIDKGLKIRGAEVQELQEDNLFSKEQVVAIVQPLMEEIENLRNENLDLREKLQKK
;
A
#
# COMPACT_ATOMS: atom_id res chain seq x y z
N MET A 1 -0.82 -16.58 17.93
CA MET A 1 -0.24 -15.24 18.16
C MET A 1 -1.15 -14.25 17.47
N SER A 2 -1.74 -13.31 18.21
CA SER A 2 -2.62 -12.27 17.66
C SER A 2 -1.83 -11.38 16.70
N GLU A 3 -2.38 -11.11 15.53
CA GLU A 3 -1.81 -10.13 14.62
C GLU A 3 -1.98 -8.73 15.23
N GLU A 4 -0.88 -8.07 15.53
CA GLU A 4 -0.91 -6.75 16.16
C GLU A 4 -1.03 -5.69 15.06
N PHE A 5 -2.26 -5.23 14.82
CA PHE A 5 -2.54 -4.13 13.90
C PHE A 5 -2.35 -2.79 14.61
N ILE A 6 -1.91 -1.79 13.84
CA ILE A 6 -1.92 -0.38 14.27
C ILE A 6 -2.82 0.42 13.34
N THR A 7 -3.75 1.16 13.92
CA THR A 7 -4.63 2.07 13.17
C THR A 7 -3.93 3.41 12.98
N LYS A 8 -3.94 3.91 11.75
CA LYS A 8 -3.49 5.26 11.38
C LYS A 8 -4.64 6.04 10.80
N ARG A 9 -4.67 7.34 11.11
CA ARG A 9 -5.63 8.28 10.55
C ARG A 9 -4.95 9.10 9.48
N TYR A 10 -5.60 9.19 8.34
CA TYR A 10 -5.18 9.99 7.20
C TYR A 10 -6.34 10.88 6.76
N ILE A 11 -6.10 12.18 6.60
CA ILE A 11 -7.09 13.10 6.04
C ILE A 11 -6.80 13.21 4.55
N CYS A 12 -7.74 12.73 3.74
CA CYS A 12 -7.61 12.83 2.29
C CYS A 12 -7.85 14.28 1.86
N ASN A 13 -6.91 14.83 1.09
CA ASN A 13 -6.99 16.19 0.57
C ASN A 13 -7.99 16.34 -0.59
N VAL A 14 -8.46 15.23 -1.20
CA VAL A 14 -9.45 15.22 -2.27
C VAL A 14 -10.87 15.09 -1.72
N CYS A 15 -11.16 14.05 -0.94
CA CYS A 15 -12.54 13.84 -0.43
C CYS A 15 -12.81 14.55 0.91
N HIS A 16 -11.78 15.16 1.52
CA HIS A 16 -11.82 15.84 2.82
C HIS A 16 -12.30 14.98 4.01
N LYS A 17 -12.37 13.65 3.85
CA LYS A 17 -12.72 12.71 4.92
C LYS A 17 -11.47 12.18 5.62
N THR A 18 -11.66 11.77 6.88
CA THR A 18 -10.65 11.04 7.62
C THR A 18 -10.81 9.54 7.36
N HIS A 19 -9.77 8.90 6.85
CA HIS A 19 -9.69 7.46 6.65
C HIS A 19 -8.91 6.81 7.79
N GLU A 20 -9.45 5.71 8.30
CA GLU A 20 -8.77 4.85 9.27
C GLU A 20 -8.16 3.65 8.55
N ILE A 21 -6.85 3.48 8.72
CA ILE A 21 -6.05 2.52 7.97
C ILE A 21 -5.40 1.58 8.97
N SER A 22 -5.74 0.30 8.88
CA SER A 22 -5.20 -0.75 9.74
C SER A 22 -3.96 -1.37 9.10
N LEU A 23 -2.80 -1.08 9.66
CA LEU A 23 -1.52 -1.59 9.19
C LEU A 23 -1.09 -2.77 10.06
N ASN A 24 -0.80 -3.91 9.46
CA ASN A 24 -0.20 -5.04 10.17
C ASN A 24 1.25 -4.69 10.51
N ARG A 25 1.68 -4.83 11.78
CA ARG A 25 3.08 -4.56 12.18
C ARG A 25 4.09 -5.41 11.41
N LYS A 26 3.69 -6.60 10.94
CA LYS A 26 4.54 -7.45 10.10
C LYS A 26 4.88 -6.83 8.75
N LEU A 27 4.14 -5.81 8.28
CA LEU A 27 4.46 -5.09 7.04
C LEU A 27 5.85 -4.44 7.06
N VAL A 28 6.39 -4.14 8.24
CA VAL A 28 7.75 -3.59 8.38
C VAL A 28 8.80 -4.65 8.71
N GLU A 29 8.38 -5.84 9.14
CA GLU A 29 9.27 -6.96 9.41
C GLU A 29 9.81 -7.46 8.05
N ASN A 30 11.13 -7.43 7.85
CA ASN A 30 11.85 -7.83 6.63
C ASN A 30 11.90 -6.82 5.46
N ARG A 31 11.28 -5.65 5.56
CA ARG A 31 11.49 -4.60 4.54
C ARG A 31 12.87 -3.97 4.64
N LYS A 32 13.56 -3.89 3.48
CA LYS A 32 14.91 -3.32 3.36
C LYS A 32 14.92 -1.83 2.98
N LYS A 33 13.83 -1.31 2.40
CA LYS A 33 13.71 0.07 1.90
C LYS A 33 12.49 0.76 2.48
N TYR A 34 12.63 2.06 2.74
CA TYR A 34 11.59 2.93 3.27
C TYR A 34 11.71 4.34 2.64
N PRO A 35 10.61 5.11 2.57
CA PRO A 35 9.24 4.68 2.86
C PRO A 35 8.73 3.65 1.83
N PHE A 36 7.78 2.80 2.23
CA PHE A 36 7.12 1.87 1.32
C PHE A 36 5.71 2.37 0.99
N PRO A 37 5.20 2.11 -0.23
CA PRO A 37 3.86 2.51 -0.62
C PRO A 37 2.81 1.58 -0.01
N TYR A 38 1.74 2.15 0.52
CA TYR A 38 0.51 1.48 0.93
C TYR A 38 -0.65 2.07 0.15
N VAL A 39 -1.34 1.23 -0.61
CA VAL A 39 -2.35 1.65 -1.57
C VAL A 39 -3.73 1.28 -1.07
N PHE A 40 -4.68 2.20 -1.14
CA PHE A 40 -6.09 1.90 -0.91
C PHE A 40 -6.99 2.76 -1.81
N LEU A 41 -8.18 2.22 -2.09
CA LEU A 41 -9.23 2.90 -2.84
C LEU A 41 -10.31 3.37 -1.87
N HIS A 42 -10.91 4.52 -2.17
CA HIS A 42 -12.11 4.99 -1.48
C HIS A 42 -12.97 5.84 -2.41
N ASP A 43 -14.24 5.97 -2.08
CA ASP A 43 -15.23 6.68 -2.86
C ASP A 43 -15.74 7.93 -2.13
N PHE A 44 -16.23 8.90 -2.89
CA PHE A 44 -16.96 10.04 -2.36
C PHE A 44 -17.96 10.59 -3.39
N ILE A 45 -19.01 11.23 -2.88
CA ILE A 45 -20.03 11.86 -3.71
C ILE A 45 -19.69 13.34 -3.83
N GLU A 46 -19.54 13.82 -5.05
CA GLU A 46 -19.38 15.23 -5.38
C GLU A 46 -20.33 15.58 -6.53
N ASN A 47 -21.12 16.66 -6.38
CA ASN A 47 -22.10 17.10 -7.39
C ASN A 47 -23.12 16.03 -7.84
N GLY A 48 -23.38 15.02 -7.02
CA GLY A 48 -24.31 13.93 -7.34
C GLY A 48 -23.69 12.77 -8.13
N GLU A 49 -22.39 12.86 -8.44
CA GLU A 49 -21.61 11.81 -9.09
C GLU A 49 -20.77 11.06 -8.06
N ASN A 50 -20.65 9.73 -8.23
CA ASN A 50 -19.77 8.92 -7.41
C ASN A 50 -18.36 8.97 -8.00
N LYS A 51 -17.39 9.45 -7.22
CA LYS A 51 -15.99 9.56 -7.62
C LYS A 51 -15.16 8.53 -6.89
N GLU A 52 -14.38 7.77 -7.65
CA GLU A 52 -13.39 6.85 -7.11
C GLU A 52 -12.03 7.53 -6.96
N VAL A 53 -11.36 7.26 -5.85
CA VAL A 53 -10.07 7.87 -5.51
C VAL A 53 -9.07 6.79 -5.13
N LEU A 54 -7.92 6.82 -5.79
CA LEU A 54 -6.74 6.05 -5.43
C LEU A 54 -5.86 6.88 -4.50
N THR A 55 -5.57 6.35 -3.32
CA THR A 55 -4.61 6.94 -2.38
C THR A 55 -3.41 6.02 -2.20
N ILE A 56 -2.21 6.57 -2.41
CA ILE A 56 -0.93 5.94 -2.10
C ILE A 56 -0.32 6.66 -0.90
N LEU A 57 -0.09 5.94 0.20
CA LEU A 57 0.60 6.45 1.38
C LEU A 57 2.02 5.96 1.45
N TYR A 58 2.97 6.85 1.72
CA TYR A 58 4.37 6.50 1.94
C TYR A 58 4.63 6.27 3.42
N ILE A 59 4.84 5.02 3.81
CA ILE A 59 4.94 4.60 5.21
C ILE A 59 6.39 4.28 5.57
N ASP A 60 6.88 4.85 6.68
CA ASP A 60 8.23 4.56 7.17
C ASP A 60 8.31 3.31 8.06
N LYS A 61 9.53 3.00 8.52
CA LYS A 61 9.78 1.86 9.43
C LYS A 61 9.01 1.92 10.75
N GLY A 62 8.66 3.13 11.21
CA GLY A 62 7.87 3.35 12.42
C GLY A 62 6.36 3.36 12.17
N LEU A 63 5.90 2.92 11.00
CA LEU A 63 4.50 2.97 10.57
C LEU A 63 3.94 4.40 10.59
N LYS A 64 4.78 5.40 10.33
CA LYS A 64 4.35 6.80 10.16
C LYS A 64 4.14 7.10 8.68
N ILE A 65 3.05 7.78 8.40
CA ILE A 65 2.77 8.33 7.07
C ILE A 65 3.71 9.53 6.86
N ARG A 66 4.50 9.49 5.78
CA ARG A 66 5.50 10.51 5.41
C ARG A 66 5.08 11.34 4.21
N GLY A 67 4.15 10.82 3.41
CA GLY A 67 3.58 11.50 2.27
C GLY A 67 2.35 10.75 1.77
N ALA A 68 1.58 11.41 0.92
CA ALA A 68 0.43 10.83 0.26
C ALA A 68 0.33 11.36 -1.17
N GLU A 69 -0.01 10.47 -2.10
CA GLU A 69 -0.44 10.80 -3.45
C GLU A 69 -1.91 10.39 -3.56
N VAL A 70 -2.75 11.29 -4.05
CA VAL A 70 -4.19 11.08 -4.18
C VAL A 70 -4.60 11.45 -5.60
N GLN A 71 -5.35 10.56 -6.24
CA GLN A 71 -5.79 10.76 -7.60
C GLN A 71 -7.24 10.31 -7.79
N GLU A 72 -8.06 11.17 -8.36
CA GLU A 72 -9.40 10.82 -8.85
C GLU A 72 -9.27 9.93 -10.10
N LEU A 73 -10.00 8.82 -10.12
CA LEU A 73 -10.08 7.94 -11.27
C LEU A 73 -11.22 8.45 -12.18
N GLN A 74 -10.90 8.67 -13.46
CA GLN A 74 -11.90 9.03 -14.48
C GLN A 74 -12.39 7.76 -15.21
N GLU A 75 -13.66 7.76 -15.61
CA GLU A 75 -14.44 6.59 -16.07
C GLU A 75 -13.80 5.75 -17.20
N ASP A 76 -12.86 6.30 -17.98
CA ASP A 76 -12.35 5.64 -19.20
C ASP A 76 -10.94 5.03 -19.09
N ASN A 77 -10.22 5.21 -17.99
CA ASN A 77 -8.94 4.53 -17.78
C ASN A 77 -8.82 4.09 -16.32
N LEU A 78 -9.02 2.79 -16.08
CA LEU A 78 -8.89 2.18 -14.75
C LEU A 78 -7.57 2.58 -14.06
N PHE A 79 -6.49 2.76 -14.82
CA PHE A 79 -5.20 3.30 -14.37
C PHE A 79 -4.42 3.93 -15.55
N SER A 80 -3.79 5.10 -15.34
CA SER A 80 -2.75 5.65 -16.22
C SER A 80 -1.52 4.74 -16.22
N LYS A 81 -0.69 4.82 -17.26
CA LYS A 81 0.54 4.02 -17.36
C LYS A 81 1.46 4.23 -16.15
N GLU A 82 1.54 5.47 -15.67
CA GLU A 82 2.31 5.85 -14.49
C GLU A 82 1.72 5.23 -13.22
N GLN A 83 0.38 5.18 -13.09
CA GLN A 83 -0.31 4.51 -11.97
C GLN A 83 -0.09 3.00 -11.99
N VAL A 84 -0.15 2.37 -13.16
CA VAL A 84 0.16 0.95 -13.31
C VAL A 84 1.60 0.69 -12.89
N VAL A 85 2.56 1.50 -13.32
CA VAL A 85 3.96 1.33 -12.93
C VAL A 85 4.14 1.53 -11.42
N ALA A 86 3.52 2.56 -10.83
CA ALA A 86 3.61 2.85 -9.40
C ALA A 86 3.01 1.74 -8.52
N ILE A 87 2.00 1.02 -9.01
CA ILE A 87 1.40 -0.13 -8.32
C ILE A 87 2.19 -1.42 -8.59
N VAL A 88 2.50 -1.69 -9.86
CA VAL A 88 3.11 -2.96 -10.31
C VAL A 88 4.56 -3.06 -9.86
N GLN A 89 5.33 -1.97 -9.85
CA GLN A 89 6.74 -2.03 -9.50
C GLN A 89 6.96 -2.47 -8.03
N PRO A 90 6.30 -1.89 -7.01
CA PRO A 90 6.39 -2.39 -5.64
C PRO A 90 5.89 -3.83 -5.49
N LEU A 91 4.84 -4.22 -6.22
CA LEU A 91 4.31 -5.60 -6.19
C LEU A 91 5.30 -6.61 -6.80
N MET A 92 5.97 -6.24 -7.89
CA MET A 92 7.02 -7.04 -8.51
C MET A 92 8.22 -7.22 -7.56
N GLU A 93 8.66 -6.14 -6.91
CA GLU A 93 9.72 -6.20 -5.89
C GLU A 93 9.33 -7.12 -4.73
N GLU A 94 8.08 -7.08 -4.27
CA GLU A 94 7.59 -7.95 -3.20
C GLU A 94 7.53 -9.43 -3.64
N ILE A 95 7.10 -9.71 -4.86
CA ILE A 95 7.11 -11.07 -5.44
C ILE A 95 8.53 -11.63 -5.46
N GLU A 96 9.51 -10.82 -5.84
CA GLU A 96 10.91 -11.24 -5.89
C GLU A 96 11.50 -11.49 -4.50
N ASN A 97 11.18 -10.62 -3.53
CA ASN A 97 11.54 -10.84 -2.12
C ASN A 97 10.94 -12.15 -1.59
N LEU A 98 9.65 -12.39 -1.81
CA LEU A 98 8.96 -13.61 -1.38
C LEU A 98 9.54 -14.86 -2.06
N ARG A 99 9.92 -14.78 -3.33
CA ARG A 99 10.62 -15.88 -4.04
C ARG A 99 11.95 -16.21 -3.38
N ASN A 100 12.75 -15.19 -3.07
CA ASN A 100 14.06 -15.36 -2.43
C ASN A 100 13.92 -15.96 -1.02
N GLU A 101 12.96 -15.48 -0.23
CA GLU A 101 12.66 -16.05 1.08
C GLU A 101 12.22 -17.52 0.98
N ASN A 102 11.38 -17.87 -0.01
CA ASN A 102 10.94 -19.24 -0.22
C ASN A 102 12.11 -20.17 -0.58
N LEU A 103 13.04 -19.71 -1.42
CA LEU A 103 14.24 -20.45 -1.79
C LEU A 103 15.13 -20.71 -0.57
N ASP A 104 15.42 -19.68 0.23
CA ASP A 104 16.21 -19.79 1.46
C ASP A 104 15.57 -20.75 2.47
N LEU A 105 14.24 -20.67 2.65
CA LEU A 105 13.50 -21.58 3.52
C LEU A 105 13.55 -23.03 3.03
N ARG A 106 13.44 -23.26 1.71
CA ARG A 106 13.55 -24.60 1.11
C ARG A 106 14.94 -25.19 1.31
N GLU A 107 15.99 -24.40 1.11
CA GLU A 107 17.37 -24.85 1.36
C GLU A 107 17.59 -25.22 2.83
N LYS A 108 17.06 -24.42 3.77
CA LYS A 108 17.14 -24.70 5.20
C LYS A 108 16.39 -25.97 5.60
N LEU A 109 15.28 -26.28 4.94
CA LEU A 109 14.52 -27.50 5.16
C LEU A 109 15.22 -28.74 4.59
N GLN A 110 15.93 -28.62 3.46
CA GLN A 110 16.66 -29.73 2.84
C GLN A 110 18.01 -30.05 3.53
N LYS A 111 18.55 -29.13 4.34
CA LYS A 111 19.77 -29.34 5.13
C LYS A 111 19.51 -29.94 6.53
N LYS A 112 18.27 -30.38 6.81
CA LYS A 112 17.90 -31.21 7.96
C LYS A 112 17.78 -32.67 7.54
#